data_AF-A0AAV2M0V4-F1
#
_entry.id   AF-A0AAV2M0V4-F1
#
_cell.length_a   1.000
_cell.length_b   1.000
_cell.length_c   1.000
_cell.angle_alpha   90.00
_cell.angle_beta   90.00
_cell.angle_gamma   90.00
#
_symmetry.space_group_name_H-M   'P 1'
#
loop_
_entity.id
_entity.type
_entity.pdbx_description
1 polymer ?
#
loop_
_entity_poly.entity_id
_entity_poly.type
_entity_poly.pdbx_seq_one_letter_code
_entity_poly.pdbx_strand_id
1 'polypeptide(L)'
;MRDKLDQYREEAVENLREAQRKQKRWCGEFGVVVVQSALYGRADSHTCSEGRPVQELTDTLCSQAGAQQLIKTRCDGKSECELNTDFFRSSDLCFGTYKYVDTNYTCFPAHKVVACEHSLAQLHCDEGQVIFVYGADYGRRDSVTCAYKRPGSQVRNTDCYNSVVAVAQR
;
A
#
# COMPACT_ATOMS: atom_id res chain seq x y z
N MET A 1 10.01 23.60 -33.65
CA MET A 1 9.60 24.03 -32.29
C MET A 1 8.62 23.00 -31.81
N ARG A 2 8.90 22.31 -30.69
CA ARG A 2 7.98 21.30 -30.13
C ARG A 2 6.70 22.02 -29.72
N ASP A 3 5.56 21.57 -30.25
CA ASP A 3 4.29 22.26 -30.07
C ASP A 3 3.88 22.17 -28.59
N LYS A 4 3.49 23.30 -27.98
CA LYS A 4 3.15 23.31 -26.54
C LYS A 4 2.02 22.30 -26.23
N LEU A 5 1.15 22.04 -27.20
CA LEU A 5 0.08 21.06 -27.10
C LEU A 5 0.60 19.61 -27.02
N ASP A 6 1.71 19.29 -27.69
CA ASP A 6 2.35 17.97 -27.62
C ASP A 6 3.03 17.77 -26.26
N GLN A 7 3.67 18.82 -25.72
CA GLN A 7 4.26 18.77 -24.38
C GLN A 7 3.19 18.58 -23.29
N TYR A 8 2.07 19.31 -23.35
CA TYR A 8 0.94 19.13 -22.42
C TYR A 8 0.28 17.74 -22.56
N ARG A 9 0.24 17.16 -23.76
CA ARG A 9 -0.24 15.79 -23.97
C ARG A 9 0.71 14.75 -23.39
N GLU A 10 2.02 14.88 -23.59
CA GLU A 10 3.01 13.96 -23.01
C GLU A 10 3.00 14.00 -21.48
N GLU A 11 2.93 15.19 -20.89
CA GLU A 11 2.86 15.38 -19.43
C GLU A 11 1.53 14.84 -18.86
N ALA A 12 0.41 15.03 -19.55
CA ALA A 12 -0.88 14.45 -19.16
C ALA A 12 -0.90 12.91 -19.28
N VAL A 13 -0.25 12.35 -20.31
CA VAL A 13 -0.08 10.90 -20.48
C VAL A 13 0.82 10.34 -19.38
N GLU A 14 1.90 11.03 -19.01
CA GLU A 14 2.77 10.60 -17.92
C GLU A 14 2.06 10.70 -16.56
N ASN A 15 1.30 11.77 -16.31
CA ASN A 15 0.46 11.90 -15.11
C ASN A 15 -0.65 10.84 -15.05
N LEU A 16 -1.24 10.46 -16.18
CA LEU A 16 -2.21 9.35 -16.25
C LEU A 16 -1.53 7.99 -16.02
N ARG A 17 -0.31 7.80 -16.52
CA ARG A 17 0.51 6.60 -16.25
C ARG A 17 0.93 6.52 -14.79
N GLU A 18 1.31 7.64 -14.17
CA GLU A 18 1.60 7.74 -12.74
C GLU A 18 0.35 7.52 -11.88
N ALA A 19 -0.81 8.01 -12.31
CA ALA A 19 -2.09 7.75 -11.66
C ALA A 19 -2.51 6.27 -11.79
N GLN A 20 -2.25 5.63 -12.93
CA GLN A 20 -2.44 4.18 -13.11
C GLN A 20 -1.43 3.36 -12.28
N ARG A 21 -0.25 3.93 -12.01
CA ARG A 21 0.77 3.30 -11.17
C ARG A 21 0.41 3.27 -9.69
N LYS A 22 -0.45 4.19 -9.25
CA LYS A 22 -0.89 4.38 -7.87
C LYS A 22 -2.30 3.85 -7.69
N GLN A 23 -2.40 2.59 -7.29
CA GLN A 23 -3.70 2.00 -6.93
C GLN A 23 -4.05 2.42 -5.49
N LYS A 24 -5.08 3.27 -5.33
CA LYS A 24 -5.64 3.67 -4.03
C LYS A 24 -6.81 2.75 -3.65
N ARG A 25 -6.72 2.06 -2.50
CA ARG A 25 -7.80 1.23 -1.91
C ARG A 25 -8.28 1.86 -0.62
N TRP A 26 -9.60 1.87 -0.36
CA TRP A 26 -10.19 2.50 0.83
C TRP A 26 -11.31 1.64 1.45
N CYS A 27 -11.31 1.49 2.78
CA CYS A 27 -12.26 0.68 3.54
C CYS A 27 -13.20 1.49 4.45
N GLY A 28 -13.23 2.82 4.31
CA GLY A 28 -14.02 3.68 5.19
C GLY A 28 -13.33 3.99 6.52
N GLU A 29 -14.06 4.66 7.42
CA GLU A 29 -13.51 5.15 8.69
C GLU A 29 -13.21 4.04 9.71
N PHE A 30 -14.03 2.97 9.73
CA PHE A 30 -13.93 1.86 10.68
C PHE A 30 -13.49 0.55 10.04
N GLY A 31 -13.11 0.57 8.76
CA GLY A 31 -12.69 -0.60 8.02
C GLY A 31 -11.18 -0.60 7.80
N VAL A 32 -10.58 -1.79 7.85
CA VAL A 32 -9.19 -2.03 7.48
C VAL A 32 -9.11 -2.99 6.30
N VAL A 33 -8.15 -2.74 5.41
CA VAL A 33 -7.79 -3.61 4.31
C VAL A 33 -7.17 -4.88 4.87
N VAL A 34 -7.62 -6.03 4.36
CA VAL A 34 -6.98 -7.34 4.54
C VAL A 34 -6.81 -7.96 3.16
N VAL A 35 -5.56 -8.08 2.71
CA VAL A 35 -5.21 -8.58 1.40
C VAL A 35 -5.36 -10.10 1.37
N GLN A 36 -6.21 -10.59 0.47
CA GLN A 36 -6.44 -12.03 0.28
C GLN A 36 -5.35 -12.59 -0.65
N SER A 37 -5.23 -11.99 -1.82
CA SER A 37 -4.23 -12.34 -2.83
C SER A 37 -3.66 -11.07 -3.47
N ALA A 38 -2.39 -11.15 -3.88
CA ALA A 38 -1.82 -10.13 -4.73
C ALA A 38 -0.74 -10.72 -5.62
N LEU A 39 -0.68 -10.22 -6.85
CA LEU A 39 0.27 -10.54 -7.89
C LEU A 39 0.87 -9.23 -8.37
N TYR A 40 2.18 -9.25 -8.61
CA TYR A 40 2.83 -8.26 -9.45
C TYR A 40 3.55 -9.00 -10.57
N GLY A 41 3.12 -8.78 -11.80
CA GLY A 41 3.50 -9.65 -12.92
C GLY A 41 2.52 -9.53 -14.08
N ARG A 42 2.27 -10.65 -14.75
CA ARG A 42 1.27 -10.76 -15.81
C ARG A 42 0.68 -12.17 -15.77
N ALA A 43 -0.63 -12.26 -15.56
CA ALA A 43 -1.39 -13.50 -15.54
C ALA A 43 -2.18 -13.74 -16.85
N ASP A 44 -2.30 -12.72 -17.70
CA ASP A 44 -3.03 -12.78 -18.96
C ASP A 44 -2.51 -11.77 -19.99
N SER A 45 -2.87 -11.94 -21.26
CA SER A 45 -2.38 -11.13 -22.38
C SER A 45 -3.20 -9.86 -22.66
N HIS A 46 -4.32 -9.62 -21.95
CA HIS A 46 -5.29 -8.57 -22.28
C HIS A 46 -5.36 -7.45 -21.24
N THR A 47 -5.14 -7.75 -19.97
CA THR A 47 -5.05 -6.79 -18.87
C THR A 47 -3.88 -5.84 -19.12
N CYS A 48 -4.19 -4.54 -19.08
CA CYS A 48 -3.23 -3.45 -19.33
C CYS A 48 -2.43 -3.63 -20.65
N SER A 49 -3.09 -4.09 -21.72
CA SER A 49 -2.47 -4.40 -23.02
C SER A 49 -2.53 -3.28 -24.07
N GLU A 50 -3.33 -2.24 -23.85
CA GLU A 50 -3.57 -1.18 -24.84
C GLU A 50 -2.28 -0.44 -25.21
N GLY A 51 -2.00 -0.37 -26.52
CA GLY A 51 -0.81 0.30 -27.06
C GLY A 51 0.52 -0.42 -26.79
N ARG A 52 0.49 -1.66 -26.29
CA ARG A 52 1.71 -2.43 -25.97
C ARG A 52 2.10 -3.40 -27.09
N PRO A 53 3.41 -3.57 -27.38
CA PRO A 53 3.89 -4.61 -28.30
C PRO A 53 3.50 -6.01 -27.81
N VAL A 54 3.14 -6.90 -28.74
CA VAL A 54 2.73 -8.27 -28.42
C VAL A 54 3.79 -9.01 -27.60
N GLN A 55 5.07 -8.77 -27.87
CA GLN A 55 6.20 -9.39 -27.16
C GLN A 55 6.23 -9.06 -25.66
N GLU A 56 5.69 -7.91 -25.24
CA GLU A 56 5.60 -7.53 -23.83
C GLU A 56 4.41 -8.21 -23.10
N LEU A 57 3.53 -8.89 -23.84
CA LEU A 57 2.25 -9.42 -23.38
C LEU A 57 2.17 -10.96 -23.40
N THR A 58 3.16 -11.65 -23.99
CA THR A 58 3.13 -13.10 -24.19
C THR A 58 3.40 -13.91 -22.93
N ASP A 59 4.23 -13.39 -22.03
CA ASP A 59 4.57 -14.06 -20.77
C ASP A 59 3.46 -13.88 -19.73
N THR A 60 2.52 -14.82 -19.74
CA THR A 60 1.33 -14.85 -18.87
C THR A 60 1.52 -15.70 -17.61
N LEU A 61 2.74 -16.22 -17.40
CA LEU A 61 3.11 -16.93 -16.18
C LEU A 61 4.07 -16.09 -15.32
N CYS A 62 4.30 -14.84 -15.70
CA CYS A 62 5.15 -13.94 -14.96
C CYS A 62 4.52 -13.58 -13.61
N SER A 63 5.23 -13.92 -12.53
CA SER A 63 4.88 -13.50 -11.18
C SER A 63 6.14 -13.21 -10.38
N GLN A 64 6.18 -12.03 -9.76
CA GLN A 64 7.28 -11.64 -8.89
C GLN A 64 7.15 -12.32 -7.53
N ALA A 65 8.20 -13.06 -7.14
CA ALA A 65 8.27 -13.72 -5.85
C ALA A 65 8.19 -12.69 -4.71
N GLY A 66 7.40 -13.00 -3.68
CA GLY A 66 7.24 -12.13 -2.50
C GLY A 66 6.26 -10.96 -2.69
N ALA A 67 5.65 -10.79 -3.87
CA ALA A 67 4.74 -9.68 -4.12
C ALA A 67 3.53 -9.65 -3.20
N GLN A 68 2.91 -10.80 -2.96
CA GLN A 68 1.80 -10.90 -2.01
C GLN A 68 2.20 -10.47 -0.60
N GLN A 69 3.34 -10.95 -0.11
CA GLN A 69 3.80 -10.64 1.25
C GLN A 69 4.12 -9.14 1.40
N LEU A 70 4.75 -8.55 0.38
CA LEU A 70 5.11 -7.14 0.42
C LEU A 70 3.87 -6.22 0.37
N ILE A 71 2.88 -6.57 -0.45
CA ILE A 71 1.60 -5.85 -0.51
C ILE A 71 0.84 -6.02 0.82
N LYS A 72 0.79 -7.23 1.40
CA LYS A 72 0.23 -7.48 2.74
C LYS A 72 0.88 -6.61 3.80
N THR A 73 2.21 -6.66 3.92
CA THR A 73 2.97 -5.84 4.88
C THR A 73 2.68 -4.34 4.72
N ARG A 74 2.42 -3.87 3.51
CA ARG A 74 2.17 -2.45 3.24
C ARG A 74 0.71 -2.03 3.41
N CYS A 75 -0.25 -2.92 3.22
CA CYS A 75 -1.68 -2.59 3.17
C CYS A 75 -2.50 -3.13 4.35
N ASP A 76 -2.15 -4.29 4.90
CA ASP A 76 -2.95 -4.92 5.95
C ASP A 76 -3.05 -4.00 7.18
N GLY A 77 -4.27 -3.88 7.73
CA GLY A 77 -4.55 -3.04 8.88
C GLY A 77 -4.71 -1.54 8.58
N LYS A 78 -4.56 -1.10 7.32
CA LYS A 78 -4.81 0.30 6.93
C LYS A 78 -6.21 0.50 6.39
N SER A 79 -6.80 1.65 6.66
CA SER A 79 -8.07 2.06 6.02
C SER A 79 -7.87 2.51 4.58
N GLU A 80 -6.67 2.98 4.24
CA GLU A 80 -6.26 3.34 2.89
C GLU A 80 -4.86 2.80 2.58
N CYS A 81 -4.68 2.20 1.39
CA CYS A 81 -3.36 1.75 0.93
C CYS A 81 -3.05 2.29 -0.47
N GLU A 82 -1.86 2.87 -0.61
CA GLU A 82 -1.24 3.24 -1.89
C GLU A 82 -0.03 2.33 -2.17
N LEU A 83 -0.08 1.66 -3.31
CA LEU A 83 1.00 0.80 -3.80
C LEU A 83 1.84 1.56 -4.82
N ASN A 84 3.16 1.60 -4.61
CA ASN A 84 4.11 2.13 -5.58
C ASN A 84 4.92 0.99 -6.20
N THR A 85 4.72 0.65 -7.47
CA THR A 85 5.41 -0.49 -8.10
C THR A 85 6.94 -0.38 -8.19
N ASP A 86 7.56 0.77 -7.87
CA ASP A 86 9.02 0.92 -7.81
C ASP A 86 9.70 -0.06 -6.84
N PHE A 87 9.02 -0.49 -5.77
CA PHE A 87 9.62 -1.40 -4.79
C PHE A 87 9.95 -2.79 -5.34
N PHE A 88 9.38 -3.17 -6.48
CA PHE A 88 9.62 -4.45 -7.13
C PHE A 88 10.78 -4.44 -8.12
N ARG A 89 11.32 -3.25 -8.47
CA ARG A 89 12.29 -3.11 -9.57
C ARG A 89 13.63 -3.76 -9.28
N SER A 90 14.00 -3.91 -8.00
CA SER A 90 15.27 -4.51 -7.60
C SER A 90 15.32 -6.03 -7.78
N SER A 91 14.18 -6.68 -8.02
CA SER A 91 14.04 -8.14 -8.06
C SER A 91 13.38 -8.68 -9.33
N ASP A 92 13.29 -7.89 -10.42
CA ASP A 92 12.46 -8.21 -11.58
C ASP A 92 12.91 -9.47 -12.34
N LEU A 93 12.24 -10.58 -12.06
CA LEU A 93 12.47 -11.88 -12.71
C LEU A 93 11.84 -12.01 -14.12
N CYS A 94 11.02 -11.06 -14.57
CA CYS A 94 10.36 -11.13 -15.89
C CYS A 94 10.73 -9.89 -16.73
N PHE A 95 12.01 -9.78 -17.07
CA PHE A 95 12.49 -8.68 -17.88
C PHE A 95 11.87 -8.73 -19.29
N GLY A 96 11.42 -7.59 -19.81
CA GLY A 96 10.78 -7.48 -21.12
C GLY A 96 9.26 -7.70 -21.10
N THR A 97 8.68 -8.16 -19.98
CA THR A 97 7.23 -8.29 -19.81
C THR A 97 6.65 -7.01 -19.18
N TYR A 98 5.61 -6.44 -19.79
CA TYR A 98 4.87 -5.33 -19.19
C TYR A 98 3.99 -5.86 -18.07
N LYS A 99 4.21 -5.41 -16.83
CA LYS A 99 3.58 -5.98 -15.62
C LYS A 99 2.46 -5.09 -15.08
N TYR A 100 1.54 -5.69 -14.34
CA TYR A 100 0.50 -5.02 -13.55
C TYR A 100 0.44 -5.60 -12.15
N VAL A 101 -0.20 -4.86 -11.23
CA VAL A 101 -0.60 -5.38 -9.93
C VAL A 101 -2.03 -5.87 -10.04
N ASP A 102 -2.26 -7.12 -9.69
CA ASP A 102 -3.60 -7.67 -9.49
C ASP A 102 -3.75 -8.04 -8.01
N THR A 103 -4.79 -7.55 -7.35
CA THR A 103 -4.98 -7.79 -5.92
C THR A 103 -6.45 -7.89 -5.55
N ASN A 104 -6.75 -8.92 -4.76
CA ASN A 104 -8.04 -9.10 -4.11
C ASN A 104 -7.88 -8.81 -2.62
N TYR A 105 -8.79 -8.02 -2.06
CA TYR A 105 -8.78 -7.62 -0.66
C TYR A 105 -10.20 -7.54 -0.11
N THR A 106 -10.31 -7.62 1.21
CA THR A 106 -11.56 -7.47 1.93
C THR A 106 -11.41 -6.35 2.95
N CYS A 107 -12.51 -5.64 3.20
CA CYS A 107 -12.58 -4.66 4.28
C CYS A 107 -13.20 -5.32 5.51
N PHE A 108 -12.47 -5.34 6.62
CA PHE A 108 -12.97 -5.83 7.90
C PHE A 108 -13.21 -4.67 8.87
N PRO A 109 -14.33 -4.67 9.62
CA PRO A 109 -14.50 -3.76 10.74
C PRO A 109 -13.38 -3.96 11.78
N ALA A 110 -12.77 -2.88 12.24
CA ALA A 110 -11.72 -2.94 13.24
C ALA A 110 -11.75 -1.74 14.19
N HIS A 111 -11.37 -2.00 15.45
CA HIS A 111 -11.16 -0.95 16.44
C HIS A 111 -9.75 -0.35 16.27
N LYS A 112 -9.67 0.97 16.09
CA LYS A 112 -8.41 1.70 16.04
C LYS A 112 -8.09 2.29 17.40
N VAL A 113 -6.95 1.92 17.96
CA VAL A 113 -6.45 2.45 19.24
C VAL A 113 -5.11 3.16 18.99
N VAL A 114 -4.96 4.35 19.55
CA VAL A 114 -3.73 5.14 19.49
C VAL A 114 -3.18 5.33 20.90
N ALA A 115 -1.92 4.97 21.10
CA ALA A 115 -1.17 5.30 22.31
C ALA A 115 0.06 6.13 21.95
N CYS A 116 0.32 7.16 22.75
CA CYS A 116 1.51 7.98 22.60
C CYS A 116 2.75 7.25 23.13
N GLU A 117 3.94 7.67 22.71
CA GLU A 117 5.19 7.17 23.23
C GLU A 117 5.23 7.25 24.77
N HIS A 118 5.65 6.14 25.41
CA HIS A 118 5.65 5.91 26.87
C HIS A 118 4.27 5.77 27.54
N SER A 119 3.17 5.70 26.77
CA SER A 119 1.84 5.33 27.28
C SER A 119 1.53 3.85 27.02
N LEU A 120 0.61 3.30 27.81
CA LEU A 120 0.10 1.93 27.61
C LEU A 120 -1.18 1.96 26.76
N ALA A 121 -1.23 1.13 25.71
CA ALA A 121 -2.47 0.82 25.00
C ALA A 121 -3.16 -0.38 25.66
N GLN A 122 -4.42 -0.21 26.07
CA GLN A 122 -5.24 -1.32 26.56
C GLN A 122 -6.19 -1.77 25.45
N LEU A 123 -6.00 -3.01 24.98
CA LEU A 123 -6.87 -3.68 24.03
C LEU A 123 -7.77 -4.64 24.80
N HIS A 124 -9.07 -4.58 24.58
CA HIS A 124 -10.03 -5.50 25.19
C HIS A 124 -11.09 -5.90 24.16
N CYS A 125 -11.62 -7.09 24.35
CA CYS A 125 -12.80 -7.60 23.65
C CYS A 125 -13.78 -8.13 24.70
N ASP A 126 -15.04 -8.30 24.30
CA ASP A 126 -16.06 -8.85 25.19
C ASP A 126 -15.76 -10.31 25.54
N GLU A 127 -16.45 -10.84 26.56
CA GLU A 127 -16.23 -12.20 27.04
C GLU A 127 -16.40 -13.24 25.90
N GLY A 128 -15.43 -14.15 25.79
CA GLY A 128 -15.39 -15.19 24.75
C GLY A 128 -14.82 -14.72 23.39
N GLN A 129 -14.48 -13.44 23.23
CA GLN A 129 -13.82 -12.94 22.02
C GLN A 129 -12.28 -12.99 22.14
N VAL A 130 -11.61 -13.01 20.99
CA VAL A 130 -10.15 -12.97 20.90
C VAL A 130 -9.68 -11.72 20.17
N ILE A 131 -8.57 -11.14 20.64
CA ILE A 131 -7.95 -10.00 19.97
C ILE A 131 -7.22 -10.50 18.72
N PHE A 132 -7.62 -9.97 17.57
CA PHE A 132 -6.89 -10.13 16.31
C PHE A 132 -6.35 -8.78 15.86
N VAL A 133 -5.04 -8.69 15.64
CA VAL A 133 -4.37 -7.48 15.19
C VAL A 133 -4.16 -7.55 13.68
N TYR A 134 -4.88 -6.72 12.93
CA TYR A 134 -4.74 -6.64 11.47
C TYR A 134 -3.50 -5.87 11.02
N GLY A 135 -3.06 -4.91 11.83
CA GLY A 135 -1.85 -4.14 11.59
C GLY A 135 -1.62 -3.15 12.73
N ALA A 136 -0.36 -2.77 12.91
CA ALA A 136 0.04 -1.77 13.89
C ALA A 136 1.24 -1.00 13.36
N ASP A 137 1.31 0.28 13.71
CA ASP A 137 2.42 1.14 13.35
C ASP A 137 2.97 1.82 14.59
N TYR A 138 4.29 1.85 14.70
CA TYR A 138 4.99 2.67 15.68
C TYR A 138 5.62 3.89 15.00
N GLY A 139 5.33 5.08 15.52
CA GLY A 139 5.85 6.35 15.02
C GLY A 139 4.79 7.46 14.97
N ARG A 140 4.74 8.21 13.87
CA ARG A 140 3.90 9.39 13.62
C ARG A 140 3.46 9.43 12.16
N ARG A 141 2.14 9.52 11.94
CA ARG A 141 1.51 9.68 10.61
C ARG A 141 0.92 11.07 10.36
N ASP A 142 0.84 11.90 11.40
CA ASP A 142 0.27 13.24 11.33
C ASP A 142 0.86 14.14 12.44
N SER A 143 0.68 15.45 12.30
CA SER A 143 1.26 16.45 13.21
C SER A 143 0.42 16.76 14.44
N VAL A 144 -0.78 16.17 14.57
CA VAL A 144 -1.77 16.52 15.61
C VAL A 144 -1.91 15.45 16.68
N THR A 145 -1.86 14.18 16.29
CA THR A 145 -1.91 13.02 17.16
C THR A 145 -0.72 13.05 18.12
N CYS A 146 -0.99 12.96 19.42
CA CYS A 146 0.04 13.00 20.47
C CYS A 146 0.94 14.27 20.42
N ALA A 147 0.39 15.42 20.00
CA ALA A 147 1.16 16.67 19.86
C ALA A 147 1.08 17.62 21.07
N TYR A 148 0.24 17.33 22.07
CA TYR A 148 0.04 18.22 23.22
C TYR A 148 1.35 18.51 23.95
N LYS A 149 1.68 19.80 24.10
CA LYS A 149 2.92 20.31 24.72
C LYS A 149 4.22 19.81 24.06
N ARG A 150 4.17 19.34 22.81
CA ARG A 150 5.36 18.94 22.05
C ARG A 150 5.89 20.11 21.21
N PRO A 151 7.21 20.35 21.18
CA PRO A 151 7.82 21.30 20.25
C PRO A 151 7.52 20.95 18.79
N GLY A 152 7.38 21.96 17.92
CA GLY A 152 7.13 21.77 16.48
C GLY A 152 8.17 20.86 15.80
N SER A 153 9.43 20.89 16.25
CA SER A 153 10.49 20.02 15.75
C SER A 153 10.25 18.53 16.01
N GLN A 154 9.53 18.16 17.08
CA GLN A 154 9.22 16.77 17.42
C GLN A 154 8.01 16.20 16.67
N VAL A 155 7.14 17.06 16.13
CA VAL A 155 5.91 16.66 15.42
C VAL A 155 5.97 16.83 13.91
N ARG A 156 7.05 17.44 13.40
CA ARG A 156 7.21 17.76 11.97
C ARG A 156 7.35 16.54 11.07
N ASN A 157 8.02 15.48 11.53
CA ASN A 157 8.23 14.29 10.71
C ASN A 157 6.99 13.37 10.77
N THR A 158 6.12 13.47 9.76
CA THR A 158 4.89 12.69 9.63
C THR A 158 5.03 11.44 8.75
N ASP A 159 6.20 11.23 8.16
CA ASP A 159 6.56 10.01 7.41
C ASP A 159 7.47 9.10 8.25
N CYS A 160 7.25 9.11 9.56
CA CYS A 160 8.01 8.32 10.53
C CYS A 160 7.14 7.19 11.02
N TYR A 161 7.06 6.07 10.31
CA TYR A 161 6.30 4.92 10.82
C TYR A 161 6.96 3.61 10.42
N ASN A 162 6.91 2.66 11.34
CA ASN A 162 7.32 1.28 11.09
C ASN A 162 6.13 0.36 11.37
N SER A 163 5.71 -0.39 10.35
CA SER A 163 4.64 -1.37 10.47
C SER A 163 5.17 -2.60 11.19
N VAL A 164 4.62 -2.89 12.37
CA VAL A 164 5.07 -3.96 13.26
C VAL A 164 4.11 -5.13 13.22
N VAL A 165 4.66 -6.35 13.20
CA VAL A 165 3.88 -7.60 13.24
C VAL A 165 3.62 -8.05 14.68
N ALA A 166 4.37 -7.53 15.65
CA ALA A 166 4.24 -7.87 17.07
C ALA A 166 3.89 -6.63 17.90
N VAL A 167 2.79 -6.71 18.66
CA VAL A 167 2.22 -5.60 19.44
C VAL A 167 2.12 -5.92 20.94
N ALA A 168 2.51 -7.13 21.35
CA ALA A 168 2.50 -7.56 22.75
C ALA A 168 3.88 -8.02 23.19
N GLN A 169 4.31 -7.54 24.37
CA GLN A 169 5.35 -8.20 25.16
C GLN A 169 4.65 -9.12 26.16
N ARG A 170 5.17 -10.35 26.30
CA ARG A 170 4.73 -11.30 27.32
C ARG A 170 5.27 -10.91 28.69
#